data_AF-A0A423V7S6-F1
#
_entry.id   AF-A0A423V7S6-F1
#
_cell.length_a   1.000
_cell.length_b   1.000
_cell.length_c   1.000
_cell.angle_alpha   90.00
_cell.angle_beta   90.00
_cell.angle_gamma   90.00
#
_symmetry.space_group_name_H-M   'P 1'
#
loop_
_entity.id
_entity.type
_entity.pdbx_description
1 polymer ?
#
loop_
_entity_poly.entity_id
_entity_poly.type
_entity_poly.pdbx_seq_one_letter_code
_entity_poly.pdbx_strand_id
1 'polypeptide(L)'
;MQWRGAGSTGATGIPQFFFFGGLIQILVGLLEWIVGNTFPSVIFFTYGAFFLSFGGTLNPSFAAFSSFASAGQEASTGLETREFNAGFGK
;
A
#
# COMPACT_ATOMS: atom_id res chain seq x y z
N MET A 1 -4.74 11.77 6.75
CA MET A 1 -4.97 13.23 6.84
C MET A 1 -4.58 13.67 8.25
N GLN A 2 -3.60 14.57 8.40
CA GLN A 2 -3.12 15.03 9.71
C GLN A 2 -4.05 16.11 10.28
N TRP A 3 -5.24 15.71 10.71
CA TRP A 3 -6.26 16.64 11.20
C TRP A 3 -5.88 17.18 12.58
N ARG A 4 -5.76 18.52 12.72
CA ARG A 4 -5.53 19.23 14.00
C ARG A 4 -4.30 18.79 14.79
N GLY A 5 -3.16 18.62 14.11
CA GLY A 5 -1.92 18.23 14.81
C GLY A 5 -1.93 16.77 15.30
N ALA A 6 -2.89 15.95 14.85
CA ALA A 6 -2.79 14.50 15.01
C ALA A 6 -1.56 14.00 14.23
N GLY A 7 -0.49 13.74 14.98
CA GLY A 7 0.72 13.07 14.49
C GLY A 7 0.37 11.64 14.10
N SER A 8 0.03 11.44 12.83
CA SER A 8 -0.07 10.10 12.27
C SER A 8 1.35 9.60 12.06
N THR A 9 1.84 8.71 12.92
CA THR A 9 2.89 7.79 12.49
C THR A 9 2.39 7.13 11.20
N GLY A 10 3.12 7.32 10.09
CA GLY A 10 2.70 6.85 8.76
C GLY A 10 2.35 5.35 8.73
N ALA A 11 2.88 4.59 9.69
CA ALA A 11 2.59 3.18 9.92
C ALA A 11 1.13 2.86 10.26
N THR A 12 0.37 3.78 10.89
CA THR A 12 -1.02 3.49 11.31
C THR A 12 -1.97 3.22 10.14
N GLY A 13 -1.66 3.72 8.94
CA GLY A 13 -2.44 3.46 7.74
C GLY A 13 -2.14 2.12 7.06
N ILE A 14 -1.01 1.49 7.35
CA ILE A 14 -0.56 0.26 6.66
C ILE A 14 -1.60 -0.88 6.79
N PRO A 15 -2.16 -1.18 7.97
CA PRO A 15 -3.18 -2.24 8.08
C PRO A 15 -4.42 -1.99 7.23
N GLN A 16 -4.81 -0.72 7.01
CA GLN A 16 -5.97 -0.39 6.18
C GLN A 16 -5.75 -0.80 4.72
N PHE A 17 -4.54 -0.66 4.20
CA PHE A 17 -4.18 -1.13 2.85
C PHE A 17 -4.23 -2.65 2.74
N PHE A 18 -3.78 -3.38 3.78
CA PHE A 18 -3.82 -4.85 3.77
C PHE A 18 -5.22 -5.43 3.90
N PHE A 19 -6.02 -4.94 4.84
CA PHE A 19 -7.28 -5.60 5.18
C PHE A 19 -8.49 -5.02 4.45
N PHE A 20 -8.60 -3.70 4.39
CA PHE A 20 -9.77 -3.03 3.81
C PHE A 20 -9.60 -2.75 2.32
N GLY A 21 -8.47 -2.14 1.93
CA GLY A 21 -8.16 -1.96 0.51
C GLY A 21 -7.75 -3.24 -0.19
N GLY A 22 -7.24 -4.24 0.56
CA GLY A 22 -6.63 -5.44 0.02
C GLY A 22 -7.48 -6.69 0.12
N LEU A 23 -7.39 -7.38 1.27
CA LEU A 23 -8.00 -8.69 1.51
C LEU A 23 -9.50 -8.70 1.23
N ILE A 24 -10.26 -7.81 1.88
CA ILE A 24 -11.73 -7.82 1.70
C ILE A 24 -12.10 -7.46 0.27
N GLN A 25 -11.34 -6.59 -0.39
CA GLN A 25 -11.61 -6.18 -1.76
C GLN A 25 -11.33 -7.32 -2.76
N ILE A 26 -10.28 -8.11 -2.55
CA ILE A 26 -10.05 -9.35 -3.31
C ILE A 26 -11.17 -10.36 -3.09
N LEU A 27 -11.64 -10.53 -1.84
CA LEU A 27 -12.76 -11.42 -1.54
C LEU A 27 -14.04 -10.97 -2.25
N VAL A 28 -14.33 -9.65 -2.29
CA VAL A 28 -15.46 -9.10 -3.04
C VAL A 28 -15.31 -9.36 -4.54
N GLY A 29 -14.12 -9.14 -5.11
CA GLY A 29 -13.86 -9.46 -6.53
C GLY A 29 -14.10 -10.93 -6.87
N LEU A 30 -13.77 -11.83 -5.94
CA LEU A 30 -14.03 -13.27 -6.06
C LEU A 30 -15.52 -13.59 -5.99
N LEU A 31 -16.25 -12.98 -5.05
CA LEU A 31 -17.69 -13.19 -4.93
C LEU A 31 -18.46 -12.67 -6.15
N GLU A 32 -18.08 -11.52 -6.69
CA GLU A 32 -18.65 -10.98 -7.94
C GLU A 32 -18.37 -11.89 -9.13
N TRP A 33 -17.20 -12.52 -9.19
CA TRP A 33 -16.88 -13.51 -10.21
C TRP A 33 -17.80 -14.75 -10.11
N ILE A 34 -18.04 -15.25 -8.90
CA ILE A 34 -18.91 -16.42 -8.65
C ILE A 34 -20.35 -16.15 -9.11
N VAL A 35 -20.85 -14.92 -8.95
CA VAL A 35 -22.22 -14.54 -9.37
C VAL A 35 -22.27 -14.12 -10.86
N GLY A 36 -21.13 -14.14 -11.57
CA GLY A 36 -21.05 -13.88 -13.01
C GLY A 36 -20.94 -12.40 -13.39
N ASN A 37 -20.61 -11.52 -12.44
CA ASN A 37 -20.52 -10.08 -12.67
C ASN A 37 -19.07 -9.65 -12.94
N THR A 38 -18.66 -9.77 -14.19
CA THR A 38 -17.25 -9.63 -14.59
C THR A 38 -16.68 -8.23 -14.38
N PHE A 39 -17.46 -7.18 -14.63
CA PHE A 39 -16.97 -5.80 -14.54
C PHE A 39 -16.53 -5.41 -13.11
N PRO A 40 -17.40 -5.46 -12.09
CA PRO A 40 -16.98 -5.16 -10.73
C PRO A 40 -15.99 -6.19 -10.20
N SER A 41 -16.06 -7.47 -10.61
CA SER A 41 -15.04 -8.46 -10.24
C SER A 41 -13.63 -8.01 -10.61
N VAL A 42 -13.41 -7.62 -11.86
CA VAL A 42 -12.10 -7.15 -12.34
C VAL A 42 -11.68 -5.86 -11.65
N ILE A 43 -12.61 -4.92 -11.43
CA ILE A 43 -12.33 -3.69 -10.68
C ILE A 43 -11.86 -4.01 -9.26
N PHE A 44 -12.60 -4.84 -8.52
CA PHE A 44 -12.24 -5.15 -7.15
C PHE A 44 -10.93 -5.91 -7.05
N PHE A 45 -10.64 -6.85 -7.95
CA PHE A 45 -9.33 -7.50 -7.99
C PHE A 45 -8.18 -6.54 -8.29
N THR A 46 -8.33 -5.66 -9.28
CA THR A 46 -7.26 -4.73 -9.67
C THR A 46 -6.95 -3.72 -8.57
N TYR A 47 -7.97 -3.10 -7.97
CA TYR A 47 -7.75 -2.20 -6.83
C TYR A 47 -7.30 -2.94 -5.56
N GLY A 48 -7.79 -4.17 -5.33
CA GLY A 48 -7.34 -5.03 -4.23
C GLY A 48 -5.85 -5.34 -4.29
N ALA A 49 -5.38 -5.74 -5.48
CA ALA A 49 -3.96 -5.97 -5.74
C ALA A 49 -3.14 -4.67 -5.60
N PHE A 50 -3.65 -3.54 -6.08
CA PHE A 50 -3.01 -2.24 -5.94
C PHE A 50 -2.78 -1.87 -4.46
N PHE A 51 -3.81 -1.95 -3.62
CA PHE A 51 -3.68 -1.59 -2.21
C PHE A 51 -2.78 -2.55 -1.43
N LEU A 52 -2.82 -3.86 -1.73
CA LEU A 52 -1.88 -4.81 -1.14
C LEU A 52 -0.43 -4.50 -1.52
N SER A 53 -0.19 -4.19 -2.79
CA SER A 53 1.14 -3.82 -3.28
C SER A 53 1.63 -2.54 -2.61
N PHE A 54 0.76 -1.53 -2.52
CA PHE A 54 1.09 -0.26 -1.87
C PHE A 54 1.35 -0.42 -0.36
N GLY A 55 0.53 -1.19 0.34
CA GLY A 55 0.75 -1.54 1.75
C GLY A 55 2.05 -2.31 1.96
N GLY A 56 2.40 -3.22 1.05
CA GLY A 56 3.67 -3.94 1.03
C GLY A 56 4.85 -3.00 0.89
N THR A 57 4.81 -2.05 -0.04
CA THR A 57 5.87 -1.07 -0.23
C THR A 57 6.13 -0.24 1.03
N LEU A 58 5.09 0.10 1.80
CA LEU A 58 5.24 0.89 3.03
C LEU A 58 5.58 0.05 4.27
N ASN A 59 5.35 -1.25 4.23
CA ASN A 59 5.56 -2.13 5.38
C ASN A 59 7.05 -2.45 5.55
N PRO A 60 7.67 -2.09 6.69
CA PRO A 60 9.10 -2.29 6.94
C PRO A 60 9.57 -3.74 6.75
N SER A 61 8.70 -4.72 7.00
CA SER A 61 9.03 -6.15 6.87
C SER A 61 9.38 -6.56 5.44
N PHE A 62 8.93 -5.82 4.43
CA PHE A 62 9.25 -6.08 3.02
C PHE A 62 10.55 -5.39 2.56
N ALA A 63 11.14 -4.51 3.38
CA ALA A 63 12.40 -3.81 3.08
C ALA A 63 12.43 -3.08 1.73
N ALA A 64 11.26 -2.75 1.15
CA ALA A 64 11.15 -2.20 -0.20
C ALA A 64 11.73 -0.77 -0.32
N PHE A 65 11.57 0.04 0.72
CA PHE A 65 12.14 1.40 0.77
C PHE A 65 13.53 1.44 1.43
N SER A 66 13.92 0.42 2.21
CA SER A 66 15.13 0.49 3.03
C SER A 66 16.42 0.50 2.21
N SER A 67 16.42 -0.09 1.01
CA SER A 67 17.59 -0.09 0.11
C SER A 67 17.94 1.31 -0.41
N PHE A 68 17.01 2.26 -0.31
CA PHE A 68 17.23 3.65 -0.73
C PHE A 68 17.81 4.51 0.39
N ALA A 69 17.89 4.01 1.63
CA ALA A 69 18.53 4.73 2.73
C ALA A 69 20.06 4.73 2.58
N SER A 70 20.71 5.84 2.94
CA SER A 70 22.17 5.92 2.96
C SER A 70 22.78 5.04 4.05
N ALA A 71 24.01 4.56 3.84
CA ALA A 71 24.70 3.72 4.81
C ALA A 71 24.81 4.40 6.17
N GLY A 72 24.36 3.71 7.23
CA GLY A 72 24.37 4.21 8.60
C GLY A 72 23.19 5.11 8.98
N GLN A 73 22.22 5.32 8.08
CA GLN A 73 20.96 6.04 8.38
C GLN A 73 19.82 5.07 8.68
N GLU A 74 18.75 5.58 9.31
CA GLU A 74 17.53 4.79 9.52
C GLU A 74 16.89 4.42 8.19
N ALA A 75 16.36 3.19 8.09
CA ALA A 75 15.68 2.69 6.90
C ALA A 75 14.52 3.61 6.46
N SER A 76 13.82 4.23 7.41
CA SER A 76 12.71 5.16 7.19
C SER A 76 13.07 6.33 6.25
N THR A 77 14.32 6.78 6.26
CA THR A 77 14.82 7.86 5.40
C THR A 77 14.77 7.50 3.91
N GLY A 78 14.74 6.21 3.57
CA GLY A 78 14.59 5.73 2.20
C GLY A 78 13.30 6.23 1.51
N LEU A 79 12.22 6.40 2.29
CA LEU A 79 10.93 6.92 1.81
C LEU A 79 11.00 8.37 1.32
N GLU A 80 11.98 9.14 1.80
CA GLU A 80 12.14 10.57 1.49
C GLU A 80 13.04 10.79 0.27
N THR A 81 13.69 9.74 -0.24
CA THR A 81 14.62 9.86 -1.36
C THR A 81 13.92 10.12 -2.68
N ARG A 82 14.56 10.88 -3.56
CA ARG A 82 14.06 11.11 -4.93
C ARG A 82 13.99 9.81 -5.74
N GLU A 83 14.93 8.90 -5.53
CA GLU A 83 14.99 7.62 -6.24
C GLU A 83 13.80 6.72 -5.91
N PHE A 84 13.42 6.63 -4.63
CA PHE A 84 12.21 5.92 -4.23
C PHE A 84 10.95 6.59 -4.79
N ASN A 85 10.86 7.92 -4.72
CA ASN A 85 9.69 8.68 -5.19
C ASN A 85 9.54 8.68 -6.72
N ALA A 86 10.62 8.52 -7.48
CA ALA A 86 10.59 8.39 -8.94
C ALA A 86 9.75 7.18 -9.38
N GLY A 87 9.72 6.10 -8.59
CA GLY A 87 8.86 4.93 -8.83
C GLY A 87 7.36 5.23 -8.75
N PHE A 88 6.98 6.36 -8.14
CA PHE A 88 5.60 6.85 -8.02
C PHE A 88 5.33 8.07 -8.90
N GLY A 89 6.25 8.43 -9.80
CA GLY A 89 6.12 9.59 -10.68
C GLY A 89 6.19 10.93 -9.95
N LYS A 90 6.93 11.01 -8.85
CA LYS A 90 7.16 12.22 -8.05
C LYS A 90 8.64 12.52 -7.87
#